data_AF-A0AAQ3NC91-F1
#
_entry.id   AF-A0AAQ3NC91-F1
#
_cell.length_a   1.000
_cell.length_b   1.000
_cell.length_c   1.000
_cell.angle_alpha   90.00
_cell.angle_beta   90.00
_cell.angle_gamma   90.00
#
_symmetry.space_group_name_H-M   'P 1'
#
loop_
_entity.id
_entity.type
_entity.pdbx_description
1 polymer ?
#
loop_
_entity_poly.entity_id
_entity_poly.type
_entity_poly.pdbx_seq_one_letter_code
_entity_poly.pdbx_strand_id
1 'polypeptide(L)'
;MPYTVRENLSIGNIGDAAGILQNDTVHSVTHILSVLSSASISFFSEWRPSLSIPAKEITKVHVADAGASAAKSALAPDKLLYSLEYAGRDLKLVRMAVPLRDTENENLLDYLEVCIDFIDRGRKEGSVLVHCFAGVSRRC
;
A
#
# COMPACT_ATOMS: atom_id res chain seq x y z
N MET A 1 10.74 -8.49 -11.41
CA MET A 1 9.83 -7.92 -12.41
C MET A 1 8.44 -8.20 -11.92
N PRO A 2 7.63 -7.16 -11.66
CA PRO A 2 6.29 -7.33 -11.15
C PRO A 2 5.42 -8.06 -12.17
N TYR A 3 4.55 -8.95 -11.68
CA TYR A 3 3.60 -9.71 -12.47
C TYR A 3 2.40 -8.84 -12.82
N THR A 4 2.17 -8.59 -14.11
CA THR A 4 0.99 -7.84 -14.56
C THR A 4 -0.23 -8.75 -14.53
N VAL A 5 -1.17 -8.46 -13.63
CA VAL A 5 -2.43 -9.22 -13.51
C VAL A 5 -3.44 -8.71 -14.53
N ARG A 6 -3.51 -7.39 -14.70
CA ARG A 6 -4.45 -6.70 -15.60
C ARG A 6 -3.82 -5.42 -16.13
N GLU A 7 -4.45 -4.83 -17.15
CA GLU A 7 -4.10 -3.49 -17.62
C GLU A 7 -4.16 -2.49 -16.45
N ASN A 8 -3.06 -1.75 -16.27
CA ASN A 8 -2.82 -0.80 -15.17
C ASN A 8 -2.77 -1.41 -13.76
N LEU A 9 -2.61 -2.74 -13.64
CA LEU A 9 -2.50 -3.43 -12.35
C LEU A 9 -1.38 -4.48 -12.36
N SER A 10 -0.35 -4.20 -11.57
CA SER A 10 0.81 -5.06 -11.40
C SER A 10 0.95 -5.50 -9.94
N ILE A 11 1.37 -6.75 -9.73
CA ILE A 11 1.67 -7.31 -8.42
C ILE A 11 3.17 -7.56 -8.32
N GLY A 12 3.81 -7.08 -7.26
CA GLY A 12 5.25 -7.23 -7.05
C GLY A 12 5.62 -7.60 -5.62
N ASN A 13 6.92 -7.71 -5.40
CA ASN A 13 7.50 -7.80 -4.06
C ASN A 13 8.05 -6.44 -3.60
N ILE A 14 8.54 -6.38 -2.36
CA ILE A 14 9.17 -5.17 -1.83
C ILE A 14 10.35 -4.68 -2.67
N GLY A 15 11.09 -5.58 -3.33
CA GLY A 15 12.20 -5.22 -4.21
C GLY A 15 11.73 -4.53 -5.49
N ASP A 16 10.63 -4.98 -6.10
CA ASP A 16 10.03 -4.31 -7.25
C ASP A 16 9.53 -2.91 -6.88
N ALA A 17 8.86 -2.78 -5.72
CA ALA A 17 8.40 -1.48 -5.21
C ALA A 17 9.57 -0.54 -4.91
N ALA A 18 10.62 -1.04 -4.25
CA ALA A 18 11.85 -0.29 -4.01
C ALA A 18 12.50 0.19 -5.31
N GLY A 19 12.54 -0.67 -6.33
CA GLY A 19 13.07 -0.33 -7.64
C GLY A 19 12.30 0.80 -8.31
N ILE A 20 10.96 0.77 -8.25
CA ILE A 20 10.10 1.82 -8.81
C ILE A 20 10.29 3.14 -8.04
N LEU A 21 10.26 3.08 -6.70
CA LEU A 21 10.45 4.24 -5.84
C LEU A 21 11.83 4.89 -5.98
N GLN A 22 12.87 4.08 -6.19
CA GLN A 22 14.24 4.57 -6.32
C GLN A 22 14.57 5.00 -7.74
N ASN A 23 14.07 4.29 -8.75
CA ASN A 23 14.62 4.37 -10.10
C ASN A 23 13.61 4.77 -11.19
N ASP A 24 12.34 5.01 -10.83
CA ASP A 24 11.24 5.32 -11.77
C ASP A 24 11.18 4.33 -12.94
N THR A 25 11.66 3.10 -12.72
CA THR A 25 11.91 2.10 -13.78
C THR A 25 10.64 1.62 -14.45
N VAL A 26 9.47 1.88 -13.87
CA VAL A 26 8.17 1.66 -14.50
C VAL A 26 7.50 3.01 -14.65
N HIS A 27 7.80 3.70 -15.76
CA HIS A 27 7.30 5.05 -16.10
C HIS A 27 5.76 5.22 -16.09
N SER A 28 4.99 4.15 -15.90
CA SER A 28 3.53 4.18 -15.86
C SER A 28 2.93 4.01 -14.46
N VAL A 29 3.71 3.58 -13.46
CA VAL A 29 3.18 3.39 -12.09
C VAL A 29 3.07 4.74 -11.42
N THR A 30 1.85 5.09 -11.02
CA THR A 30 1.54 6.33 -10.30
C THR A 30 1.12 6.03 -8.85
N HIS A 31 0.58 4.83 -8.62
CA HIS A 31 0.03 4.41 -7.35
C HIS A 31 0.68 3.11 -6.86
N ILE A 32 1.01 3.03 -5.57
CA ILE A 32 1.62 1.86 -4.94
C ILE A 32 0.78 1.47 -3.72
N LEU A 33 0.29 0.23 -3.70
CA LEU A 33 -0.41 -0.34 -2.56
C LEU A 33 0.54 -1.30 -1.81
N SER A 34 0.92 -0.94 -0.60
CA SER A 34 1.78 -1.73 0.29
C SER A 34 0.94 -2.44 1.35
N VAL A 35 0.84 -3.76 1.26
CA VAL A 35 0.14 -4.59 2.26
C VAL A 35 1.17 -5.26 3.16
N LEU A 36 1.55 -4.58 4.24
CA LEU A 36 2.63 -4.98 5.15
C LEU A 36 2.11 -5.03 6.59
N SER A 37 2.87 -5.63 7.50
CA SER A 37 2.55 -5.60 8.93
C SER A 37 2.73 -4.21 9.57
N SER A 38 3.48 -3.33 8.90
CA SER A 38 3.74 -1.95 9.30
C SER A 38 3.38 -0.99 8.16
N ALA A 39 2.74 0.12 8.51
CA ALA A 39 2.41 1.18 7.57
C ALA A 39 3.61 2.11 7.27
N SER A 40 4.72 1.99 8.01
CA SER A 40 5.84 2.94 7.91
C SER A 40 6.69 2.72 6.65
N ILE A 41 7.05 3.81 5.96
CA ILE A 41 8.05 3.78 4.89
C ILE A 41 9.44 3.36 5.39
N SER A 42 9.76 3.57 6.67
CA SER A 42 11.04 3.16 7.28
C SER A 42 11.30 1.67 7.13
N PHE A 43 10.25 0.88 6.89
CA PHE A 43 10.37 -0.53 6.56
C PHE A 43 11.30 -0.79 5.36
N PHE A 44 11.36 0.11 4.38
CA PHE A 44 12.28 -0.01 3.24
C PHE A 44 13.74 0.18 3.64
N SER A 45 14.02 1.13 4.53
CA SER A 45 15.36 1.32 5.09
C SER A 45 15.76 0.19 6.05
N GLU A 46 14.81 -0.39 6.78
CA GLU A 46 15.08 -1.58 7.61
C GLU A 46 15.36 -2.82 6.76
N TRP A 47 14.58 -3.02 5.68
CA TRP A 47 14.79 -4.12 4.74
C TRP A 47 16.08 -3.97 3.94
N ARG A 48 16.41 -2.75 3.50
CA ARG A 48 17.66 -2.39 2.84
C ARG A 48 18.22 -1.08 3.42
N PRO A 49 19.22 -1.15 4.32
CA PRO A 49 19.82 0.06 4.90
C PRO A 49 20.44 1.03 3.88
N SER A 50 20.85 0.52 2.72
CA SER A 50 21.37 1.32 1.60
C SER A 50 20.27 2.03 0.79
N LEU A 51 19.00 1.78 1.10
CA LEU A 51 17.84 2.31 0.38
C LEU A 51 17.16 3.40 1.21
N SER A 52 17.38 4.65 0.83
CA SER A 52 16.64 5.79 1.36
C SER A 52 15.55 6.18 0.36
N ILE A 53 14.29 6.01 0.75
CA ILE A 53 13.14 6.43 -0.05
C ILE A 53 12.55 7.67 0.62
N PRO A 54 12.58 8.84 -0.03
CA PRO A 54 11.86 9.99 0.48
C PRO A 54 10.37 9.68 0.45
N ALA A 55 9.72 9.92 1.59
CA ALA A 55 8.29 9.83 1.75
C ALA A 55 7.77 11.05 2.49
N LYS A 56 6.56 11.45 2.14
CA LYS A 56 5.83 12.50 2.79
C LYS A 56 4.44 12.00 3.12
N GLU A 57 4.18 11.82 4.41
CA GLU A 57 2.86 11.46 4.91
C GLU A 57 1.82 12.48 4.45
N ILE A 58 0.73 11.99 3.87
CA ILE A 58 -0.41 12.77 3.40
C ILE A 58 -1.51 12.71 4.44
N THR A 59 -1.91 11.48 4.80
CA THR A 59 -3.06 11.25 5.68
C THR A 59 -2.99 9.86 6.28
N LYS A 60 -3.25 9.75 7.58
CA LYS A 60 -3.51 8.48 8.26
C LYS A 60 -5.01 8.40 8.55
N VAL A 61 -5.64 7.33 8.08
CA VAL A 61 -7.06 7.09 8.33
C VAL A 61 -7.17 5.99 9.38
N HIS A 62 -7.87 6.30 10.46
CA HIS A 62 -8.19 5.35 11.52
C HIS A 62 -9.64 4.87 11.37
N VAL A 63 -9.96 3.72 11.95
CA VAL A 63 -11.31 3.14 11.92
C VAL A 63 -12.37 4.12 12.44
N ALA A 64 -12.02 4.93 13.45
CA ALA A 64 -12.90 5.98 13.98
C ALA A 64 -13.26 7.08 12.97
N ASP A 65 -12.36 7.42 12.05
CA ASP A 65 -12.54 8.50 11.06
C ASP A 65 -13.31 8.07 9.81
N ALA A 66 -13.41 6.76 9.55
CA ALA A 66 -14.10 6.19 8.39
C ALA A 66 -15.64 6.17 8.54
N GLY A 67 -16.22 7.23 9.12
CA GLY A 67 -17.60 7.35 9.60
C GLY A 67 -18.69 6.65 8.76
N ALA A 68 -19.70 6.15 9.47
CA ALA A 68 -20.90 5.41 9.01
C ALA A 68 -20.73 3.93 8.60
N SER A 69 -19.54 3.45 8.23
CA SER A 69 -19.29 1.99 8.08
C SER A 69 -18.88 1.29 9.40
N ALA A 70 -18.62 2.09 10.44
CA ALA A 70 -18.28 1.62 11.79
C ALA A 70 -19.40 0.80 12.46
N ALA A 71 -20.63 0.79 11.94
CA ALA A 71 -21.69 -0.08 12.44
C ALA A 71 -21.47 -1.58 12.10
N LYS A 72 -20.52 -1.90 11.21
CA LYS A 72 -20.18 -3.29 10.84
C LYS A 72 -18.70 -3.66 10.96
N SER A 73 -17.82 -2.69 11.21
CA SER A 73 -16.39 -2.99 11.39
C SER A 73 -16.14 -3.58 12.77
N ALA A 74 -15.52 -4.76 12.81
CA ALA A 74 -15.11 -5.42 14.06
C ALA A 74 -13.81 -4.85 14.63
N LEU A 75 -13.22 -3.85 13.98
CA LEU A 75 -11.93 -3.29 14.33
C LEU A 75 -12.05 -2.22 15.43
N ALA A 76 -11.04 -2.16 16.30
CA ALA A 76 -10.98 -1.13 17.33
C ALA A 76 -10.91 0.27 16.68
N PRO A 77 -11.65 1.27 17.21
CA PRO A 77 -11.72 2.62 16.63
C PRO A 77 -10.36 3.32 16.53
N ASP A 78 -9.44 3.05 17.46
CA ASP A 78 -8.06 3.56 17.46
C ASP A 78 -7.12 2.88 16.44
N LYS A 79 -7.60 1.88 15.69
CA LYS A 79 -6.74 1.14 14.78
C LYS A 79 -6.54 1.91 13.48
N LEU A 80 -5.29 1.98 13.04
CA LEU A 80 -4.92 2.53 11.74
C LEU A 80 -5.47 1.62 10.62
N LEU A 81 -6.35 2.16 9.78
CA LEU A 81 -6.87 1.48 8.58
C LEU A 81 -5.84 1.49 7.47
N TYR A 82 -5.32 2.68 7.13
CA TYR A 82 -4.26 2.86 6.14
C TYR A 82 -3.55 4.20 6.32
N SER A 83 -2.31 4.28 5.83
CA SER A 83 -1.53 5.50 5.70
C SER A 83 -1.33 5.83 4.23
N LEU A 84 -1.71 7.02 3.80
CA LEU A 84 -1.39 7.57 2.48
C LEU A 84 -0.16 8.46 2.59
N GLU A 85 0.82 8.20 1.73
CA GLU A 85 2.09 8.90 1.70
C GLU A 85 2.49 9.15 0.24
N TYR A 86 3.03 10.32 -0.06
CA TYR A 86 3.76 10.52 -1.31
C TYR A 86 5.12 9.88 -1.18
N ALA A 87 5.54 9.09 -2.16
CA ALA A 87 6.81 8.37 -2.13
C ALA A 87 7.57 8.51 -3.45
N GLY A 88 8.86 8.15 -3.41
CA GLY A 88 9.74 8.19 -4.57
C GLY A 88 10.51 9.50 -4.70
N ARG A 89 11.56 9.52 -5.54
CA ARG A 89 12.52 10.64 -5.63
C ARG A 89 11.88 12.03 -5.77
N ASP A 90 10.78 12.13 -6.50
CA ASP A 90 10.07 13.38 -6.75
C ASP A 90 8.80 13.56 -5.89
N LEU A 91 8.50 12.63 -4.97
CA LEU A 91 7.23 12.57 -4.22
C LEU A 91 5.99 12.58 -5.15
N LYS A 92 6.12 12.05 -6.36
CA LYS A 92 5.05 11.98 -7.37
C LYS A 92 4.20 10.72 -7.24
N LEU A 93 4.70 9.67 -6.59
CA LEU A 93 4.00 8.41 -6.47
C LEU A 93 3.12 8.44 -5.22
N VAL A 94 1.87 8.03 -5.36
CA VAL A 94 0.96 7.89 -4.21
C VAL A 94 1.11 6.48 -3.66
N ARG A 95 1.58 6.36 -2.42
CA ARG A 95 1.70 5.10 -1.73
C ARG A 95 0.63 4.98 -0.65
N MET A 96 -0.16 3.92 -0.69
CA MET A 96 -1.06 3.53 0.39
C MET A 96 -0.46 2.34 1.14
N ALA A 97 -0.14 2.54 2.42
CA ALA A 97 0.36 1.50 3.30
C ALA A 97 -0.74 1.01 4.24
N VAL A 98 -1.11 -0.25 4.09
CA VAL A 98 -2.17 -0.90 4.87
C VAL A 98 -1.49 -1.83 5.89
N PRO A 99 -1.52 -1.49 7.20
CA PRO A 99 -0.94 -2.29 8.25
C PRO A 99 -1.84 -3.50 8.55
N LEU A 100 -1.77 -4.53 7.71
CA LEU A 100 -2.54 -5.76 7.88
C LEU A 100 -1.72 -6.75 8.72
N ARG A 101 -2.14 -7.01 9.97
CA ARG A 101 -1.57 -8.10 10.78
C ARG A 101 -2.29 -9.41 10.46
N ASP A 102 -1.52 -10.49 10.44
CA ASP A 102 -2.03 -11.82 10.16
C ASP A 102 -2.62 -12.42 11.44
N THR A 103 -3.77 -11.89 11.86
CA THR A 103 -4.51 -12.37 13.02
C THR A 103 -5.94 -12.70 12.62
N GLU A 104 -6.37 -13.91 12.98
CA GLU A 104 -7.70 -14.50 12.73
C GLU A 104 -8.89 -13.67 13.27
N ASN A 105 -8.63 -12.69 14.14
CA ASN A 105 -9.64 -11.78 14.70
C ASN A 105 -9.85 -10.49 13.90
N GLU A 106 -9.18 -10.31 12.76
CA GLU A 106 -9.35 -9.12 11.92
C GLU A 106 -10.22 -9.41 10.71
N ASN A 107 -11.28 -8.61 10.53
CA ASN A 107 -12.04 -8.62 9.28
C ASN A 107 -11.18 -8.07 8.15
N LEU A 108 -10.53 -8.97 7.39
CA LEU A 108 -9.78 -8.63 6.19
C LEU A 108 -10.63 -7.88 5.16
N LEU A 109 -11.96 -8.10 5.16
CA LEU A 109 -12.89 -7.47 4.24
C LEU A 109 -12.89 -5.94 4.36
N ASP A 110 -12.85 -5.40 5.58
CA ASP A 110 -12.84 -3.94 5.82
C ASP A 110 -11.60 -3.28 5.20
N TYR A 111 -10.46 -3.96 5.26
CA TYR A 111 -9.22 -3.51 4.62
C TYR A 111 -9.26 -3.70 3.10
N LEU A 112 -9.89 -4.78 2.63
CA LEU A 112 -9.96 -5.12 1.21
C LEU A 112 -10.84 -4.15 0.43
N GLU A 113 -11.98 -3.71 0.99
CA GLU A 113 -12.85 -2.71 0.36
C GLU A 113 -12.07 -1.41 0.05
N VAL A 114 -11.34 -0.89 1.03
CA VAL A 114 -10.53 0.31 0.86
C VAL A 114 -9.39 0.09 -0.15
N CYS A 115 -8.76 -1.10 -0.14
CA CYS A 115 -7.74 -1.45 -1.12
C CYS A 115 -8.31 -1.46 -2.54
N ILE A 116 -9.50 -2.02 -2.73
CA ILE A 116 -10.19 -2.07 -4.04
C ILE A 116 -10.48 -0.65 -4.52
N ASP A 117 -11.01 0.22 -3.66
CA ASP A 117 -11.29 1.62 -4.01
C ASP A 117 -10.02 2.41 -4.38
N PHE A 118 -8.90 2.12 -3.72
CA PHE A 118 -7.60 2.70 -4.07
C PHE A 118 -7.10 2.18 -5.43
N ILE A 119 -7.20 0.87 -5.67
CA ILE A 119 -6.80 0.27 -6.95
C ILE A 119 -7.65 0.84 -8.09
N ASP A 120 -8.96 0.92 -7.93
CA ASP A 120 -9.85 1.41 -8.99
C ASP A 120 -9.61 2.88 -9.32
N ARG A 121 -9.32 3.73 -8.32
CA ARG A 121 -8.91 5.12 -8.55
C ARG A 121 -7.55 5.19 -9.22
N GLY A 122 -6.56 4.49 -8.68
CA GLY A 122 -5.21 4.49 -9.21
C GLY A 122 -5.13 3.96 -10.65
N ARG A 123 -6.00 3.02 -11.03
CA ARG A 123 -6.12 2.48 -12.40
C ARG A 123 -6.75 3.47 -13.39
N LYS A 124 -7.61 4.38 -12.91
CA LYS A 124 -8.20 5.44 -13.72
C LYS A 124 -7.22 6.59 -13.94
N GLU A 125 -6.37 6.86 -12.95
CA GLU A 125 -5.36 7.94 -13.00
C GLU A 125 -4.04 7.49 -13.65
N GLY A 126 -3.69 6.20 -13.57
CA GLY A 126 -2.47 5.65 -14.15
C GLY A 126 -2.35 4.14 -13.89
N SER A 127 -1.17 3.66 -13.52
CA SER A 127 -0.96 2.24 -13.14
C SER A 127 -0.75 2.08 -11.63
N VAL A 128 -1.29 0.98 -11.11
CA VAL A 128 -1.18 0.58 -9.71
C VAL A 128 -0.23 -0.60 -9.56
N LEU A 129 0.72 -0.48 -8.63
CA LEU A 129 1.53 -1.60 -8.17
C LEU A 129 1.07 -2.04 -6.78
N VAL A 130 0.56 -3.27 -6.67
CA VAL A 130 0.27 -3.89 -5.39
C VAL A 130 1.49 -4.73 -4.97
N HIS A 131 1.99 -4.55 -3.77
CA HIS A 131 3.06 -5.39 -3.25
C HIS A 131 2.85 -5.80 -1.79
N CYS A 132 3.34 -6.98 -1.49
CA CYS A 132 3.52 -7.48 -0.13
C CYS A 132 5.03 -7.59 0.15
N PHE A 133 5.42 -8.15 1.31
CA PHE A 133 6.82 -8.39 1.64
C PHE A 133 7.48 -9.36 0.65
N ALA A 134 6.90 -10.55 0.48
CA ALA A 134 7.43 -11.58 -0.40
C ALA A 134 6.89 -11.51 -1.85
N GLY A 135 5.86 -10.69 -2.10
CA GLY A 135 5.08 -10.75 -3.36
C GLY A 135 4.29 -12.04 -3.55
N VAL A 136 4.23 -12.91 -2.53
CA VAL A 136 3.59 -14.24 -2.56
C VAL A 136 2.85 -14.58 -1.25
N SER A 137 3.14 -13.90 -0.14
CA SER A 137 2.55 -14.26 1.15
C SER A 137 1.25 -13.51 1.40
N ARG A 138 0.17 -14.29 1.55
CA ARG A 138 -1.26 -13.94 1.55
C ARG A 138 -1.90 -13.91 0.14
N ARG A 139 -1.79 -15.06 -0.55
CA ARG A 139 -2.54 -15.51 -1.76
C ARG A 139 -3.25 -14.39 -2.55
N CYS A 140 -2.53 -13.83 -3.54
CA CYS A 140 -3.15 -13.12 -4.65
C CYS A 140 -4.06 -14.05 -5.47
#